data_AF-U2T9Z4-F1
#
_entry.id   AF-U2T9Z4-F1
#
_cell.length_a   1.000
_cell.length_b   1.000
_cell.length_c   1.000
_cell.angle_alpha   90.00
_cell.angle_beta   90.00
_cell.angle_gamma   90.00
#
_symmetry.space_group_name_H-M   'P 1'
#
loop_
_entity.id
_entity.type
_entity.pdbx_description
1 polymer ?
#
loop_
_entity_poly.entity_id
_entity_poly.type
_entity_poly.pdbx_seq_one_letter_code
_entity_poly.pdbx_strand_id
1 'polypeptide(L)'
;MRTMAASDERREVAERLRAEMGFYDEKAVFNAVFGRMPIEMYISERKRLILRIADLIDPTCRAVRSDTSNDDELVCSECDSSLGVSLRDGRTLLPRHCACCGARVMRGDTDE
;
A
#
# COMPACT_ATOMS: atom_id res chain seq x y z
N MET A 1 5.47 20.85 1.36
CA MET A 1 6.61 19.92 1.34
C MET A 1 6.46 18.94 2.51
N ARG A 2 5.97 17.71 2.28
CA ARG A 2 6.05 16.62 3.27
C ARG A 2 7.40 15.93 3.08
N THR A 3 8.19 15.88 4.14
CA THR A 3 9.58 15.40 4.18
C THR A 3 9.69 13.93 3.76
N MET A 4 10.61 13.62 2.84
CA MET A 4 10.93 12.25 2.40
C MET A 4 11.18 11.27 3.57
N ALA A 5 11.70 11.77 4.69
CA ALA A 5 11.91 11.00 5.93
C ALA A 5 10.62 10.29 6.43
N ALA A 6 9.45 10.94 6.37
CA ALA A 6 8.20 10.35 6.84
C ALA A 6 7.62 9.28 5.89
N SER A 7 8.04 9.30 4.62
CA SER A 7 7.63 8.31 3.61
C SER A 7 8.47 7.03 3.73
N ASP A 8 9.77 7.17 3.94
CA ASP A 8 10.66 6.01 4.09
C ASP A 8 10.42 5.29 5.42
N GLU A 9 10.16 6.03 6.51
CA GLU A 9 9.82 5.46 7.82
C GLU A 9 8.53 4.61 7.78
N ARG A 10 7.48 5.09 7.10
CA ARG A 10 6.23 4.33 6.93
C ARG A 10 6.45 3.01 6.19
N ARG A 11 7.25 3.04 5.13
CA ARG A 11 7.61 1.84 4.37
C ARG A 11 8.38 0.86 5.24
N GLU A 12 9.40 1.33 5.96
CA GLU A 12 10.22 0.48 6.84
C GLU A 12 9.37 -0.19 7.92
N VAL A 13 8.47 0.56 8.56
CA VAL A 13 7.56 0.01 9.58
C VAL A 13 6.62 -1.02 8.96
N ALA A 14 6.04 -0.75 7.80
CA ALA A 14 5.16 -1.71 7.11
C ALA A 14 5.91 -2.98 6.68
N GLU A 15 7.14 -2.87 6.17
CA GLU A 15 8.00 -4.00 5.81
C GLU A 15 8.35 -4.85 7.04
N ARG A 16 8.73 -4.23 8.16
CA ARG A 16 8.99 -4.93 9.42
C ARG A 16 7.76 -5.67 9.93
N LEU A 17 6.59 -5.04 9.88
CA LEU A 17 5.32 -5.69 10.26
C LEU A 17 5.02 -6.92 9.37
N ARG A 18 5.31 -6.85 8.07
CA ARG A 18 5.15 -7.98 7.14
C ARG A 18 6.18 -9.09 7.39
N ALA A 19 7.43 -8.75 7.71
CA ALA A 19 8.53 -9.69 7.88
C ALA A 19 8.47 -10.46 9.22
N GLU A 20 8.06 -9.81 10.29
CA GLU A 20 8.10 -10.36 11.65
C GLU A 20 6.76 -11.01 12.07
N MET A 21 5.91 -11.35 11.08
CA MET A 21 4.60 -12.04 11.19
C MET A 21 4.58 -13.33 12.04
N GLY A 22 5.74 -13.84 12.48
CA GLY A 22 5.86 -15.03 13.32
C GLY A 22 6.45 -14.81 14.73
N PHE A 23 6.92 -13.60 15.07
CA PHE A 23 7.78 -13.40 16.25
C PHE A 23 7.33 -12.30 17.22
N TYR A 24 6.40 -11.42 16.83
CA TYR A 24 5.93 -10.40 17.74
C TYR A 24 5.01 -10.96 18.83
N ASP A 25 5.09 -10.39 20.04
CA ASP A 25 4.04 -10.53 21.04
C ASP A 25 2.78 -9.85 20.48
N GLU A 26 1.98 -10.64 19.77
CA GLU A 26 0.74 -10.22 19.12
C GLU A 26 -0.17 -9.45 20.10
N LYS A 27 -0.07 -9.70 21.42
CA LYS A 27 -0.81 -8.94 22.44
C LYS A 27 -0.36 -7.50 22.58
N ALA A 28 0.94 -7.22 22.49
CA ALA A 28 1.45 -5.86 22.64
C ALA A 28 1.00 -4.96 21.47
N VAL A 29 1.12 -5.45 20.23
CA VAL A 29 0.67 -4.71 19.03
C VAL A 29 -0.85 -4.51 19.06
N PHE A 30 -1.60 -5.55 19.42
CA PHE A 30 -3.05 -5.46 19.47
C PHE A 30 -3.56 -4.51 20.54
N ASN A 31 -2.99 -4.55 21.75
CA ASN A 31 -3.37 -3.63 22.82
C ASN A 31 -2.99 -2.19 22.48
N ALA A 32 -1.86 -1.97 21.79
CA ALA A 32 -1.46 -0.64 21.35
C ALA A 32 -2.41 -0.04 20.31
N VAL A 33 -2.95 -0.85 19.39
CA VAL A 33 -3.80 -0.36 18.29
C VAL A 33 -5.30 -0.41 18.61
N PHE A 34 -5.76 -1.44 19.33
CA PHE A 34 -7.19 -1.71 19.57
C PHE A 34 -7.57 -1.80 21.06
N GLY A 35 -6.63 -1.55 21.98
CA GLY A 35 -6.87 -1.48 23.42
C GLY A 35 -6.93 -2.83 24.15
N ARG A 36 -7.75 -3.78 23.69
CA ARG A 36 -7.80 -5.16 24.24
C ARG A 36 -7.99 -6.19 23.14
N MET A 37 -7.15 -7.22 23.16
CA MET A 37 -7.35 -8.38 22.27
C MET A 37 -8.60 -9.17 22.70
N PRO A 38 -9.54 -9.45 21.77
CA PRO A 38 -10.63 -10.37 22.03
C PRO A 38 -10.06 -11.74 22.44
N ILE A 39 -10.62 -12.33 23.50
CA ILE A 39 -10.17 -13.61 24.06
C ILE A 39 -10.27 -14.75 23.03
N GLU A 40 -11.09 -14.59 21.99
CA GLU A 40 -11.46 -15.63 21.01
C GLU A 40 -10.87 -15.43 19.60
N MET A 41 -9.88 -14.55 19.41
CA MET A 41 -9.36 -14.31 18.06
C MET A 41 -8.40 -15.44 17.60
N TYR A 42 -8.78 -16.13 16.53
CA TYR A 42 -7.97 -17.21 15.95
C TYR A 42 -6.63 -16.65 15.40
N ILE A 43 -5.59 -17.49 15.36
CA ILE A 43 -4.25 -17.11 14.82
C ILE A 43 -4.38 -16.57 13.39
N SER A 44 -5.28 -17.13 12.58
CA SER A 44 -5.55 -16.69 11.21
C SER A 44 -6.12 -15.27 11.12
N GLU A 45 -6.99 -14.89 12.06
CA GLU A 45 -7.59 -13.57 12.13
C GLU A 45 -6.57 -12.53 12.61
N ARG A 46 -5.69 -12.92 13.53
CA ARG A 46 -4.56 -12.10 13.99
C ARG A 46 -3.62 -11.75 12.85
N LYS A 47 -3.23 -12.73 12.05
CA LYS A 47 -2.39 -12.52 10.86
C LYS A 47 -3.04 -11.56 9.86
N ARG A 48 -4.33 -11.76 9.55
CA ARG A 48 -5.07 -10.86 8.64
C ARG A 48 -5.11 -9.42 9.14
N LEU A 49 -5.22 -9.22 10.46
CA LEU A 49 -5.23 -7.89 11.03
C LEU A 49 -3.88 -7.19 10.91
N ILE A 50 -2.78 -7.86 11.24
CA ILE A 50 -1.43 -7.28 11.13
C ILE A 50 -1.15 -6.87 9.68
N LEU A 51 -1.51 -7.72 8.71
CA LEU A 51 -1.40 -7.39 7.29
C LEU A 51 -2.23 -6.16 6.93
N ARG A 52 -3.49 -6.08 7.38
CA ARG A 52 -4.33 -4.89 7.18
C ARG A 52 -3.72 -3.62 7.78
N ILE A 53 -3.11 -3.70 8.95
CA ILE A 53 -2.43 -2.54 9.55
C ILE A 53 -1.25 -2.10 8.71
N ALA A 54 -0.44 -3.06 8.23
CA ALA A 54 0.68 -2.75 7.33
C ALA A 54 0.21 -2.06 6.06
N ASP A 55 -0.91 -2.52 5.47
CA ASP A 55 -1.51 -1.91 4.29
C ASP A 55 -2.15 -0.53 4.55
N LEU A 56 -2.56 -0.24 5.79
CA LEU A 56 -3.00 1.10 6.18
C LEU A 56 -1.83 2.07 6.43
N ILE A 57 -0.68 1.56 6.90
CA ILE A 57 0.52 2.38 7.17
C ILE A 57 1.22 2.76 5.86
N ASP A 58 1.35 1.81 4.93
CA ASP A 58 1.92 1.99 3.60
C ASP A 58 0.93 1.46 2.55
N PRO A 59 -0.15 2.22 2.28
CA PRO A 59 -1.11 1.85 1.24
C PRO A 59 -0.41 1.86 -0.11
N THR A 60 -0.70 0.85 -0.92
CA THR A 60 -0.15 0.72 -2.27
C THR A 60 -1.26 0.72 -3.30
N CYS A 61 -0.98 1.22 -4.50
CA CYS A 61 -1.90 1.18 -5.63
C CYS A 61 -1.16 0.77 -6.90
N ARG A 62 -1.90 0.35 -7.93
CA ARG A 62 -1.37 0.11 -9.27
C ARG A 62 -1.86 1.17 -10.25
N ALA A 63 -1.05 1.44 -11.26
CA ALA A 63 -1.49 2.19 -12.42
C ALA A 63 -2.19 1.23 -13.39
N VAL A 64 -3.47 1.47 -13.63
CA VAL A 64 -4.30 0.68 -14.55
C VAL A 64 -4.79 1.55 -15.69
N ARG A 65 -5.05 0.97 -16.86
CA ARG A 65 -5.66 1.72 -17.97
C ARG A 65 -7.07 2.14 -17.58
N SER A 66 -7.42 3.38 -17.92
CA SER A 66 -8.79 3.85 -17.77
C SER A 66 -9.69 3.14 -18.78
N ASP A 67 -10.82 2.59 -18.31
CA ASP A 67 -11.83 2.00 -19.19
C ASP A 67 -12.68 3.07 -19.92
N THR A 68 -12.47 4.35 -19.61
CA THR A 68 -13.36 5.46 -20.02
C THR A 68 -12.66 6.57 -20.81
N SER A 69 -11.34 6.54 -20.94
CA SER A 69 -10.53 7.55 -21.63
C SER A 69 -9.50 6.92 -22.58
N ASN A 70 -8.75 7.76 -23.30
CA ASN A 70 -7.75 7.32 -24.30
C ASN A 70 -6.84 6.21 -23.76
N ASP A 71 -6.47 5.25 -24.62
CA ASP A 71 -5.66 4.04 -24.31
C ASP A 71 -4.33 4.30 -23.56
N ASP A 72 -3.88 5.55 -23.55
CA ASP A 72 -2.64 6.00 -22.92
C ASP A 72 -2.83 6.53 -21.49
N GLU A 73 -4.05 6.81 -21.01
CA GLU A 73 -4.27 7.32 -19.65
C GLU A 73 -4.23 6.19 -18.60
N LEU A 74 -3.48 6.44 -17.52
CA LEU A 74 -3.35 5.55 -16.39
C LEU A 74 -3.99 6.17 -15.15
N VAL A 75 -4.88 5.42 -14.51
CA VAL A 75 -5.59 5.80 -13.28
C VAL A 75 -5.18 4.92 -12.11
N CYS A 76 -5.48 5.41 -10.90
CA CYS A 76 -5.20 4.71 -9.65
C CYS A 76 -6.20 3.59 -9.42
N SER A 77 -5.73 2.35 -9.19
CA SER A 77 -6.58 1.19 -8.90
C SER A 77 -7.48 1.33 -7.67
N GLU A 78 -7.16 2.24 -6.75
CA GLU A 78 -7.86 2.37 -5.46
C GLU A 78 -8.84 3.55 -5.40
N CYS A 79 -8.69 4.55 -6.27
CA CYS A 79 -9.50 5.78 -6.19
C CYS A 79 -9.81 6.43 -7.54
N ASP A 80 -9.46 5.76 -8.64
CA ASP A 80 -9.70 6.16 -10.02
C ASP A 80 -9.17 7.53 -10.44
N SER A 81 -8.39 8.20 -9.58
CA SER A 81 -7.76 9.47 -9.93
C SER A 81 -6.68 9.25 -10.99
N SER A 82 -6.57 10.19 -11.94
CA SER A 82 -5.49 10.20 -12.93
C SER A 82 -4.11 10.14 -12.26
N LEU A 83 -3.32 9.14 -12.66
CA LEU A 83 -1.94 8.94 -12.18
C LEU A 83 -0.92 9.43 -13.21
N GLY A 84 -1.20 9.26 -14.49
CA GLY A 84 -0.26 9.64 -15.54
C GLY A 84 -0.59 9.01 -16.88
N VAL A 85 0.43 8.84 -17.71
CA VAL A 85 0.26 8.33 -19.07
C VAL A 85 1.28 7.25 -19.41
N SER A 86 0.86 6.34 -20.28
CA SER A 86 1.73 5.44 -21.04
C SER A 86 2.27 6.17 -22.27
N LEU A 87 3.58 6.09 -22.48
CA LEU A 87 4.25 6.61 -23.66
C LEU A 87 4.27 5.54 -24.76
N ARG A 88 4.38 5.98 -26.02
CA ARG A 88 4.40 5.10 -27.20
C ARG A 88 5.55 4.08 -27.21
N ASP A 89 6.60 4.33 -26.42
CA ASP A 89 7.75 3.44 -26.27
C ASP A 89 7.59 2.42 -25.13
N GLY A 90 6.37 2.31 -24.57
CA GLY A 90 6.05 1.38 -23.48
C GLY A 90 6.42 1.88 -22.09
N ARG A 91 7.08 3.04 -21.96
CA ARG A 91 7.41 3.62 -20.65
C ARG A 91 6.18 4.31 -20.05
N THR A 92 6.12 4.36 -18.72
CA THR A 92 5.04 5.06 -18.01
C THR A 92 5.61 6.25 -17.23
N LEU A 93 4.91 7.39 -17.29
CA LEU A 93 5.21 8.57 -16.47
C LEU A 93 4.30 8.56 -15.25
N LEU A 94 4.76 7.91 -14.18
CA LEU A 94 3.99 7.73 -12.95
C LEU A 94 4.64 8.47 -11.77
N PRO A 95 3.84 9.14 -10.92
CA PRO A 95 4.32 9.69 -9.67
C PRO A 95 4.68 8.55 -8.71
N ARG A 96 5.49 8.85 -7.68
CA ARG A 96 5.81 7.87 -6.63
C ARG A 96 4.60 7.54 -5.75
N HIS A 97 3.67 8.48 -5.60
CA HIS A 97 2.46 8.35 -4.80
C HIS A 97 1.27 8.95 -5.55
N CYS A 98 0.08 8.37 -5.36
CA CYS A 98 -1.17 8.93 -5.80
C CYS A 98 -1.45 10.24 -5.04
N ALA A 99 -1.71 11.33 -5.77
CA ALA A 99 -2.02 12.62 -5.15
C ALA A 99 -3.39 12.66 -4.45
N CYS A 100 -4.32 11.77 -4.84
CA CYS A 100 -5.67 11.69 -4.29
C CYS A 100 -5.70 10.90 -2.98
N CYS A 101 -5.32 9.61 -3.01
CA CYS A 101 -5.41 8.72 -1.85
C CYS A 101 -4.10 8.59 -1.05
N GLY A 102 -2.98 9.11 -1.56
CA GLY A 102 -1.67 9.00 -0.90
C GLY A 102 -1.01 7.63 -1.01
N ALA A 103 -1.65 6.66 -1.68
CA ALA A 103 -1.08 5.33 -1.90
C ALA A 103 0.20 5.40 -2.73
N ARG A 104 1.18 4.57 -2.38
CA ARG A 104 2.43 4.42 -3.13
C ARG A 104 2.17 3.65 -4.41
N VAL A 105 2.58 4.23 -5.54
CA VAL A 105 2.36 3.62 -6.86
C VAL A 105 3.37 2.50 -7.04
N MET A 106 2.88 1.27 -7.11
CA MET A 106 3.68 0.11 -7.48
C MET A 106 3.92 0.20 -8.98
N ARG A 107 5.19 0.30 -9.37
CA ARG A 107 5.57 0.09 -10.76
C ARG A 107 5.30 -1.40 -11.02
N GLY A 108 4.38 -1.69 -11.93
CA GLY A 108 4.24 -3.06 -12.39
C GLY A 108 5.58 -3.47 -12.99
N ASP A 109 6.14 -4.56 -12.49
CA ASP A 109 7.06 -5.33 -13.33
C ASP A 109 6.22 -5.64 -14.57
N THR A 110 6.57 -5.04 -15.70
CA THR A 110 6.13 -5.56 -16.99
C THR A 110 6.62 -7.00 -17.01
N ASP A 111 5.69 -7.93 -16.79
CA ASP A 111 5.91 -9.36 -16.96
C ASP A 111 6.65 -9.57 -18.29
N GLU A 112 7.85 -10.14 -18.20
CA GLU A 112 8.58 -10.74 -19.33
C GLU A 112 7.81 -11.92 -19.91
#